data_AF-A0A9Q2NQR2-F1
#
_entry.id   AF-A0A9Q2NQR2-F1
#
_cell.length_a   1.000
_cell.length_b   1.000
_cell.length_c   1.000
_cell.angle_alpha   90.00
_cell.angle_beta   90.00
_cell.angle_gamma   90.00
#
_symmetry.space_group_name_H-M   'P 1'
#
loop_
_entity.id
_entity.type
_entity.pdbx_description
1 polymer ?
#
loop_
_entity_poly.entity_id
_entity_poly.type
_entity_poly.pdbx_seq_one_letter_code
_entity_poly.pdbx_strand_id
1 'polypeptide(L)'
;MASAAFEEIVEDFEFLDDWEDRYRMVIELGKAMDPLPDALKVPATKVDGCASQVWLHPQIDGGVIRFEGESDAMIVNGLIAVLRKLYNDLPPAEVAAIDARAELGRLGLNDHLSAQRSNGLRAMIERLQGFAQASSS
;
A
#
# COMPACT_ATOMS: atom_id res chain seq x y z
N MET A 1 3.43 -8.07 13.38
CA MET A 1 2.12 -7.48 13.71
C MET A 1 2.00 -6.22 12.88
N ALA A 2 0.81 -5.90 12.38
CA ALA A 2 0.62 -4.68 11.60
C ALA A 2 0.81 -3.42 12.47
N SER A 3 1.00 -2.27 11.83
CA SER A 3 1.16 -0.99 12.54
C SER A 3 -0.15 -0.59 13.26
N ALA A 4 -0.06 0.25 14.30
CA ALA A 4 -1.24 0.81 14.95
C ALA A 4 -2.15 1.57 13.95
N ALA A 5 -1.54 2.27 12.99
CA ALA A 5 -2.27 2.98 11.94
C ALA A 5 -3.01 2.05 10.97
N PHE A 6 -2.58 0.79 10.85
CA PHE A 6 -3.29 -0.23 10.08
C PHE A 6 -4.44 -0.85 10.87
N GLU A 7 -4.23 -1.10 12.17
CA GLU A 7 -5.28 -1.62 13.06
C GLU A 7 -6.49 -0.66 13.12
N GLU A 8 -6.27 0.66 13.15
CA GLU A 8 -7.34 1.66 13.04
C GLU A 8 -8.21 1.47 11.78
N ILE A 9 -7.59 1.18 10.64
CA ILE A 9 -8.35 0.94 9.40
C ILE A 9 -9.09 -0.40 9.46
N VAL A 10 -8.51 -1.42 10.10
CA VAL A 10 -9.18 -2.71 10.26
C VAL A 10 -10.46 -2.51 11.07
N GLU A 11 -10.38 -1.78 12.20
CA GLU A 11 -11.54 -1.43 13.02
C GLU A 11 -12.60 -0.68 12.21
N ASP A 12 -12.23 0.33 11.43
CA ASP A 12 -13.16 1.05 10.55
C ASP A 12 -13.85 0.12 9.54
N PHE A 13 -13.12 -0.84 8.97
CA PHE A 13 -13.64 -1.80 7.99
C PHE A 13 -14.56 -2.86 8.61
N GLU A 14 -14.40 -3.18 9.89
CA GLU A 14 -15.28 -4.11 10.61
C GLU A 14 -16.72 -3.58 10.72
N PHE A 15 -16.91 -2.26 10.69
CA PHE A 15 -18.24 -1.64 10.65
C PHE A 15 -18.87 -1.58 9.25
N LEU A 16 -18.15 -2.01 8.20
CA LEU A 16 -18.63 -1.98 6.81
C LEU A 16 -19.11 -3.36 6.38
N ASP A 17 -20.43 -3.49 6.23
CA ASP A 17 -21.09 -4.74 5.82
C ASP A 17 -21.06 -4.97 4.30
N ASP A 18 -21.03 -3.90 3.49
CA ASP A 18 -21.04 -3.96 2.03
C ASP A 18 -19.64 -3.71 1.44
N TRP A 19 -19.29 -4.51 0.43
CA TRP A 19 -18.12 -4.30 -0.41
C TRP A 19 -18.11 -2.90 -1.05
N GLU A 20 -19.26 -2.35 -1.46
CA GLU A 20 -19.29 -1.02 -2.06
C GLU A 20 -18.77 0.06 -1.10
N ASP A 21 -19.11 -0.02 0.18
CA ASP A 21 -18.65 0.94 1.18
C ASP A 21 -17.17 0.77 1.49
N ARG A 22 -16.68 -0.48 1.57
CA ARG A 22 -15.23 -0.76 1.67
C ARG A 22 -14.48 -0.17 0.49
N TYR A 23 -15.01 -0.34 -0.73
CA TYR A 23 -14.42 0.19 -1.95
C TYR A 23 -14.36 1.71 -1.95
N ARG A 24 -15.44 2.38 -1.52
CA ARG A 24 -15.49 3.84 -1.37
C ARG A 24 -14.47 4.31 -0.34
N MET A 25 -14.39 3.66 0.82
CA MET A 25 -13.43 4.01 1.86
C MET A 25 -11.99 3.92 1.35
N VAL A 26 -11.63 2.84 0.63
CA VAL A 26 -10.30 2.73 0.00
C VAL A 26 -10.01 3.89 -0.95
N ILE A 27 -10.99 4.28 -1.78
CA ILE A 27 -10.82 5.42 -2.70
C ILE A 27 -10.64 6.73 -1.93
N GLU A 28 -11.41 6.96 -0.87
CA GLU A 28 -11.30 8.18 -0.05
C GLU A 28 -9.93 8.25 0.66
N LEU A 29 -9.41 7.13 1.17
CA LEU A 29 -8.04 7.06 1.69
C LEU A 29 -7.02 7.48 0.63
N GLY A 30 -7.20 7.04 -0.62
CA GLY A 30 -6.34 7.42 -1.74
C GLY A 30 -6.44 8.90 -2.13
N LYS A 31 -7.63 9.49 -2.06
CA LYS A 31 -7.86 10.92 -2.35
C LYS A 31 -7.30 11.85 -1.27
N ALA A 32 -7.23 11.37 -0.03
CA ALA A 32 -6.66 12.12 1.09
C ALA A 32 -5.13 12.16 1.08
N MET A 33 -4.47 11.40 0.20
CA MET A 33 -3.01 11.46 0.05
C MET A 33 -2.58 12.71 -0.70
N ASP A 34 -1.46 13.28 -0.28
CA ASP A 34 -0.76 14.30 -1.06
C ASP A 34 -0.32 13.74 -2.42
N PRO A 35 -0.37 14.55 -3.49
CA PRO A 35 0.08 14.13 -4.80
C PRO A 35 1.60 13.87 -4.79
N LEU A 36 2.04 12.87 -5.54
CA LEU A 36 3.46 12.58 -5.66
C LEU A 36 4.12 13.69 -6.51
N PRO A 37 5.25 14.27 -6.08
CA PRO A 37 6.00 15.22 -6.89
C PRO A 37 6.37 14.63 -8.25
N ASP A 38 6.19 15.40 -9.33
CA ASP A 38 6.46 14.91 -10.70
C ASP A 38 7.92 14.46 -10.90
N ALA A 39 8.85 15.04 -10.16
CA ALA A 39 10.26 14.62 -10.15
C ALA A 39 10.46 13.17 -9.67
N LEU A 40 9.51 12.63 -8.91
CA LEU A 40 9.49 11.24 -8.44
C LEU A 40 8.70 10.31 -9.35
N LYS A 41 8.05 10.80 -10.41
CA LYS A 41 7.31 9.98 -11.40
C LYS A 41 8.23 9.53 -12.54
N VAL A 42 9.31 8.84 -12.19
CA VAL A 42 10.38 8.44 -13.12
C VAL A 42 10.44 6.92 -13.29
N PRO A 43 11.10 6.38 -14.33
CA PRO A 43 11.20 4.93 -14.51
C PRO A 43 11.79 4.18 -13.31
N ALA A 44 12.68 4.80 -12.53
CA ALA A 44 13.33 4.17 -11.37
C ALA A 44 12.39 3.92 -10.17
N THR A 45 11.32 4.69 -10.05
CA THR A 45 10.30 4.56 -8.99
C THR A 45 9.04 3.86 -9.50
N LYS A 46 8.98 3.56 -10.80
CA LYS A 46 7.84 2.90 -11.41
C LYS A 46 7.74 1.45 -10.93
N VAL A 47 6.52 0.99 -10.71
CA VAL A 47 6.22 -0.42 -10.39
C VAL A 47 5.72 -1.11 -11.65
N ASP A 48 6.46 -2.10 -12.11
CA ASP A 48 6.06 -2.95 -13.23
C ASP A 48 5.07 -4.03 -12.78
N GLY A 49 4.24 -4.53 -13.71
CA GLY A 49 3.23 -5.56 -13.42
C GLY A 49 1.87 -5.01 -12.98
N CYS A 50 1.76 -3.69 -12.75
CA CYS A 50 0.49 -2.99 -12.63
C CYS A 50 -0.08 -2.69 -14.02
N ALA A 51 -1.40 -2.76 -14.18
CA ALA A 51 -2.05 -2.33 -15.42
C ALA A 51 -2.27 -0.83 -15.50
N SER A 52 -2.45 -0.19 -14.34
CA SER A 52 -2.36 1.25 -14.16
C SER A 52 -0.88 1.65 -14.05
N GLN A 53 -0.58 2.92 -14.29
CA GLN A 53 0.71 3.47 -13.91
C GLN A 53 0.77 3.56 -12.38
N VAL A 54 1.88 3.11 -11.81
CA VAL A 54 2.15 3.17 -10.36
C VAL A 54 3.60 3.59 -10.17
N TRP A 55 3.80 4.56 -9.28
CA TRP A 55 5.13 4.95 -8.80
C TRP A 55 5.16 4.82 -7.28
N LEU A 56 6.22 4.21 -6.75
CA LEU A 56 6.51 4.11 -5.33
C LEU A 56 7.94 4.59 -5.08
N HIS A 57 8.09 5.50 -4.13
CA HIS A 57 9.37 6.05 -3.71
C HIS A 57 9.62 5.73 -2.23
N PRO A 58 10.13 4.52 -1.92
CA PRO A 58 10.47 4.14 -0.56
C PRO A 58 11.82 4.72 -0.12
N GLN A 59 11.89 5.09 1.15
CA GLN A 59 13.05 5.69 1.81
C GLN A 59 13.17 5.17 3.24
N ILE A 60 14.37 5.31 3.82
CA ILE A 60 14.56 5.20 5.26
C ILE A 60 14.73 6.59 5.83
N ASP A 61 13.91 6.91 6.82
CA ASP A 61 13.96 8.15 7.60
C ASP A 61 13.96 7.78 9.08
N GLY A 62 14.95 8.25 9.85
CA GLY A 62 15.02 7.96 11.28
C GLY A 62 15.09 6.47 11.66
N GLY A 63 15.52 5.58 10.76
CA GLY A 63 15.59 4.13 10.99
C GLY A 63 14.29 3.37 10.71
N VAL A 64 13.26 4.05 10.23
CA VAL A 64 11.98 3.44 9.81
C VAL A 64 11.76 3.63 8.31
N ILE A 65 10.94 2.77 7.72
CA ILE A 65 10.52 2.90 6.33
C ILE A 65 9.45 3.97 6.21
N ARG A 66 9.59 4.82 5.20
CA ARG A 66 8.53 5.68 4.70
C ARG A 66 8.50 5.61 3.19
N PHE A 67 7.31 5.63 2.61
CA PHE A 67 7.20 5.76 1.17
C PHE A 67 6.04 6.67 0.76
N GLU A 68 6.27 7.33 -0.38
CA GLU A 68 5.26 8.04 -1.13
C GLU A 68 4.92 7.25 -2.39
N GLY A 69 3.71 7.44 -2.91
CA GLY A 69 3.29 6.76 -4.12
C GLY A 69 2.06 7.37 -4.75
N GLU A 70 1.91 7.14 -6.05
CA GLU A 70 0.75 7.58 -6.81
C GLU A 70 0.40 6.56 -7.90
N SER A 71 -0.89 6.46 -8.22
CA SER A 71 -1.37 5.76 -9.40
C SER A 71 -2.37 6.59 -10.20
N ASP A 72 -2.39 6.42 -11.51
CA ASP A 72 -3.41 7.00 -12.40
C ASP A 72 -4.79 6.32 -12.26
N ALA A 73 -4.89 5.22 -11.50
CA ALA A 73 -6.15 4.58 -11.16
C ALA A 73 -6.54 4.84 -9.70
N MET A 74 -7.72 5.45 -9.47
CA MET A 74 -8.22 5.83 -8.14
C MET A 74 -8.17 4.70 -7.10
N ILE A 75 -8.65 3.51 -7.48
CA ILE A 75 -8.63 2.35 -6.57
C ILE A 75 -7.21 1.91 -6.23
N VAL A 76 -6.28 1.97 -7.19
CA VAL A 76 -4.89 1.58 -6.96
C VAL A 76 -4.23 2.63 -6.07
N ASN A 77 -4.55 3.91 -6.24
CA ASN A 77 -4.12 4.96 -5.32
C ASN A 77 -4.64 4.73 -3.89
N GLY A 78 -5.88 4.25 -3.75
CA GLY A 78 -6.40 3.83 -2.46
C GLY A 78 -5.66 2.64 -1.84
N LEU A 79 -5.29 1.64 -2.65
CA LEU A 79 -4.48 0.51 -2.18
C LEU A 79 -3.07 0.97 -1.74
N ILE A 80 -2.48 1.97 -2.40
CA ILE A 80 -1.24 2.61 -1.96
C ILE A 80 -1.43 3.23 -0.57
N ALA A 81 -2.54 3.94 -0.33
CA ALA A 81 -2.84 4.52 0.99
C ALA A 81 -2.93 3.47 2.09
N VAL A 82 -3.58 2.33 1.83
CA VAL A 82 -3.65 1.20 2.76
C VAL A 82 -2.26 0.63 3.05
N LEU A 83 -1.42 0.46 2.02
CA LEU A 83 -0.04 0.00 2.21
C LEU A 83 0.82 1.00 2.98
N ARG A 84 0.59 2.32 2.82
CA ARG A 84 1.28 3.35 3.62
C ARG A 84 0.96 3.17 5.09
N LYS A 85 -0.31 2.93 5.42
CA LYS A 85 -0.72 2.64 6.79
C LYS A 85 -0.13 1.32 7.30
N LEU A 86 -0.04 0.29 6.47
CA LEU A 86 0.55 -0.99 6.85
C LEU A 86 2.06 -0.92 7.18
N TYR A 87 2.82 -0.11 6.43
CA TYR A 87 4.29 -0.19 6.44
C TYR A 87 5.03 1.06 6.93
N ASN A 88 4.44 2.26 6.81
CA ASN A 88 5.16 3.46 7.22
C ASN A 88 5.42 3.45 8.73
N ASP A 89 6.55 4.06 9.10
CA ASP A 89 7.01 4.20 10.48
C ASP A 89 7.38 2.86 11.16
N LEU A 90 7.56 1.79 10.37
CA LEU A 90 8.08 0.51 10.85
C LEU A 90 9.56 0.32 10.48
N PRO A 91 10.37 -0.34 11.33
CA PRO A 91 11.72 -0.74 10.97
C PRO A 91 11.75 -1.68 9.74
N PRO A 92 12.81 -1.64 8.91
CA PRO A 92 12.90 -2.49 7.73
C PRO A 92 12.73 -3.99 8.00
N ALA A 93 13.27 -4.48 9.12
CA ALA A 93 13.11 -5.88 9.52
C ALA A 93 11.66 -6.27 9.79
N GLU A 94 10.85 -5.36 10.32
CA GLU A 94 9.42 -5.61 10.57
C GLU A 94 8.61 -5.60 9.28
N VAL A 95 8.85 -4.62 8.39
CA VAL A 95 8.20 -4.57 7.07
C VAL A 95 8.47 -5.85 6.27
N ALA A 96 9.70 -6.36 6.32
CA ALA A 96 10.07 -7.60 5.66
C ALA A 96 9.38 -8.85 6.24
N ALA A 97 8.98 -8.81 7.51
CA ALA A 97 8.36 -9.94 8.22
C ALA A 97 6.82 -9.93 8.18
N ILE A 98 6.18 -8.84 7.76
CA ILE A 98 4.72 -8.73 7.68
C ILE A 98 4.17 -9.62 6.56
N ASP A 99 3.17 -10.45 6.88
CA ASP A 99 2.34 -11.12 5.87
C ASP A 99 1.26 -10.16 5.37
N ALA A 100 1.64 -9.33 4.41
CA ALA A 100 0.77 -8.30 3.85
C ALA A 100 -0.51 -8.87 3.23
N ARG A 101 -0.46 -10.10 2.72
CA ARG A 101 -1.62 -10.75 2.12
C ARG A 101 -2.64 -11.13 3.18
N ALA A 102 -2.18 -11.65 4.32
CA ALA A 102 -3.04 -11.93 5.46
C ALA A 102 -3.66 -10.65 6.01
N GLU A 103 -2.87 -9.58 6.18
CA GLU A 103 -3.35 -8.30 6.71
C GLU A 103 -4.40 -7.66 5.80
N LEU A 104 -4.14 -7.58 4.49
CA LEU A 104 -5.12 -7.07 3.51
C LEU A 104 -6.37 -7.97 3.39
N GLY A 105 -6.24 -9.24 3.73
CA GLY A 105 -7.37 -10.17 3.85
C GLY A 105 -8.35 -9.79 4.95
N ARG A 106 -7.87 -9.19 6.05
CA ARG A 106 -8.72 -8.70 7.15
C ARG A 106 -9.66 -7.58 6.70
N LEU A 107 -9.24 -6.79 5.72
CA LEU A 107 -10.07 -5.75 5.11
C LEU A 107 -11.11 -6.29 4.11
N GLY A 108 -11.10 -7.60 3.84
CA GLY A 108 -11.99 -8.26 2.88
C GLY A 108 -11.85 -7.72 1.44
N LEU A 109 -10.70 -7.13 1.10
CA LEU A 109 -10.48 -6.54 -0.23
C LEU A 109 -10.16 -7.59 -1.30
N ASN A 110 -9.51 -8.69 -0.89
CA ASN A 110 -8.94 -9.66 -1.82
C ASN A 110 -9.97 -10.35 -2.72
N ASP A 111 -11.19 -10.55 -2.24
CA ASP A 111 -12.20 -11.36 -2.94
C ASP A 111 -12.94 -10.58 -4.04
N HIS A 112 -12.84 -9.25 -4.04
CA HIS A 112 -13.58 -8.38 -4.95
C HIS A 112 -12.68 -7.58 -5.91
N LEU A 113 -11.36 -7.65 -5.74
CA LEU A 113 -10.42 -7.10 -6.71
C LEU A 113 -10.32 -8.01 -7.94
N SER A 114 -10.44 -7.42 -9.13
CA SER A 114 -10.14 -8.14 -10.37
C SER A 114 -8.70 -8.69 -10.34
N ALA A 115 -8.45 -9.80 -11.04
CA ALA A 115 -7.12 -10.42 -11.11
C ALA A 115 -5.99 -9.42 -11.46
N GLN A 116 -6.26 -8.47 -12.34
CA GLN A 116 -5.30 -7.45 -12.74
C GLN A 116 -4.91 -6.49 -11.59
N ARG A 117 -5.89 -6.10 -10.76
CA ARG A 117 -5.66 -5.27 -9.57
C ARG A 117 -4.93 -6.06 -8.48
N SER A 118 -5.31 -7.31 -8.26
CA SER A 118 -4.64 -8.19 -7.30
C SER A 118 -3.17 -8.45 -7.68
N ASN A 119 -2.86 -8.57 -8.97
CA ASN A 119 -1.48 -8.64 -9.46
C ASN A 119 -0.72 -7.34 -9.24
N GLY A 120 -1.33 -6.19 -9.53
CA GLY A 120 -0.72 -4.89 -9.26
C GLY A 120 -0.43 -4.68 -7.77
N LEU A 121 -1.37 -5.05 -6.90
CA LEU A 121 -1.18 -5.01 -5.44
C LEU A 121 -0.01 -5.89 -4.99
N ARG A 122 0.11 -7.11 -5.54
CA ARG A 122 1.25 -7.98 -5.27
C ARG A 122 2.57 -7.34 -5.68
N ALA A 123 2.64 -6.74 -6.88
CA ALA A 123 3.85 -6.07 -7.35
C ALA A 123 4.28 -4.90 -6.43
N MET A 124 3.31 -4.14 -5.91
CA MET A 124 3.57 -3.08 -4.94
C MET A 124 4.15 -3.63 -3.62
N ILE A 125 3.56 -4.71 -3.10
CA ILE A 125 4.05 -5.39 -1.88
C ILE A 125 5.47 -5.90 -2.08
N GLU A 126 5.74 -6.61 -3.18
CA GLU A 126 7.06 -7.15 -3.51
C GLU A 126 8.11 -6.03 -3.61
N ARG A 127 7.76 -4.89 -4.22
CA ARG A 127 8.66 -3.72 -4.34
C ARG A 127 9.04 -3.13 -2.98
N LEU A 128 8.08 -3.02 -2.06
CA LEU A 128 8.26 -2.44 -0.73
C LEU A 128 9.01 -3.39 0.20
N GLN A 129 8.64 -4.67 0.22
CA GLN A 129 9.32 -5.69 1.01
C GLN A 129 10.75 -5.95 0.51
N GLY A 130 10.97 -5.93 -0.82
CA GLY A 130 12.31 -6.02 -1.39
C GLY A 130 13.20 -4.84 -0.97
N PHE A 131 12.66 -3.62 -0.95
CA PHE A 131 13.38 -2.46 -0.42
C PHE A 131 13.72 -2.62 1.06
N ALA A 132 12.77 -3.12 1.85
CA ALA A 132 12.96 -3.34 3.29
C ALA A 132 14.07 -4.36 3.57
N GLN A 133 14.07 -5.49 2.86
CA GLN A 133 15.10 -6.53 2.98
C GLN A 133 16.49 -6.03 2.57
N ALA A 134 16.58 -5.20 1.53
CA ALA A 134 17.84 -4.61 1.10
C ALA A 134 18.40 -3.61 2.12
N SER A 135 17.55 -3.09 3.01
CA SER A 135 17.90 -2.01 3.93
C SER A 135 17.98 -2.44 5.40
N SER A 136 17.75 -3.72 5.70
CA SER A 136 17.80 -4.30 7.06
C SER A 136 19.20 -4.76 7.49
N SER A 137 20.25 -4.08 7.02
CA SER A 137 21.66 -4.40 7.34
C SER A 137 22.16 -3.71 8.61
#